data_AF-A0A429BKA4-F1
#
_entry.id   AF-A0A429BKA4-F1
#
_cell.length_a   1.000
_cell.length_b   1.000
_cell.length_c   1.000
_cell.angle_alpha   90.00
_cell.angle_beta   90.00
_cell.angle_gamma   90.00
#
_symmetry.space_group_name_H-M   'P 1'
#
loop_
_entity.id
_entity.type
_entity.pdbx_description
1 polymer ?
#
loop_
_entity_poly.entity_id
_entity_poly.type
_entity_poly.pdbx_seq_one_letter_code
_entity_poly.pdbx_strand_id
1 'polypeptide(L)'
;MARATFALLASLLAVGAAFLLIDLEYLGVLIVLMMVMEMLVMAVFMIMYMMNPAGLMPMRMVHNNRAALVISGAVFVLLAAGIFGTSWPSRRGRPPADPAHALGLAIMGPKMLVMMVVGVAILATMISTVVLATHRGRYDRYGDDLRRGRPLDPGPEPAAEDGREQPR
;
A
#
# COMPACT_ATOMS: atom_id res chain seq x y z
N MET A 1 5.55 18.10 -1.70
CA MET A 1 5.13 16.68 -1.66
C MET A 1 4.13 16.34 -2.75
N ALA A 2 2.95 16.99 -2.83
CA ALA A 2 1.94 16.70 -3.85
C ALA A 2 2.48 16.66 -5.30
N ARG A 3 3.38 17.60 -5.69
CA ARG A 3 4.02 17.61 -7.01
C ARG A 3 4.79 16.32 -7.33
N ALA A 4 5.46 15.72 -6.34
CA ALA A 4 6.20 14.46 -6.53
C ALA A 4 5.23 13.28 -6.70
N THR A 5 4.14 13.26 -5.92
CA THR A 5 3.07 12.27 -6.07
C THR A 5 2.41 12.36 -7.45
N PHE A 6 2.09 13.55 -7.96
CA PHE A 6 1.57 13.70 -9.32
C PHE A 6 2.59 13.33 -10.41
N ALA A 7 3.87 13.65 -10.22
CA ALA A 7 4.93 13.22 -11.14
C ALA A 7 5.08 11.68 -11.16
N LEU A 8 4.93 11.03 -9.99
CA LEU A 8 4.95 9.58 -9.86
C LEU A 8 3.72 8.95 -10.55
N LEU A 9 2.53 9.50 -10.34
CA LEU A 9 1.31 9.08 -11.04
C LEU A 9 1.52 9.16 -12.56
N ALA A 10 2.04 10.28 -13.06
CA ALA A 10 2.32 10.46 -14.49
C ALA A 10 3.33 9.42 -15.00
N SER A 11 4.37 9.11 -14.24
CA SER A 11 5.34 8.06 -14.59
C SER A 11 4.68 6.67 -14.64
N LEU A 12 3.81 6.33 -13.69
CA LEU A 12 3.12 5.04 -13.68
C LEU A 12 2.09 4.93 -14.81
N LEU A 13 1.41 6.02 -15.15
CA LEU A 13 0.55 6.10 -16.32
C LEU A 13 1.33 5.91 -17.62
N ALA A 14 2.53 6.50 -17.73
CA ALA A 14 3.40 6.29 -18.88
C ALA A 14 3.84 4.81 -19.00
N VAL A 15 4.11 4.14 -17.88
CA VAL A 15 4.36 2.69 -17.86
C VAL A 15 3.14 1.92 -18.33
N GLY A 16 1.95 2.20 -17.78
CA GLY A 16 0.70 1.57 -18.23
C GLY A 16 0.45 1.76 -19.73
N ALA A 17 0.71 2.96 -20.27
CA ALA A 17 0.63 3.25 -21.69
C ALA A 17 1.65 2.44 -22.51
N ALA A 18 2.87 2.24 -22.00
CA ALA A 18 3.85 1.38 -22.66
C ALA A 18 3.37 -0.08 -22.76
N PHE A 19 2.63 -0.58 -21.78
CA PHE A 19 2.00 -1.91 -21.85
C PHE A 19 0.87 -1.98 -22.89
N LEU A 20 0.11 -0.90 -23.06
CA LEU A 20 -0.89 -0.83 -24.14
C LEU A 20 -0.24 -0.86 -25.52
N LEU A 21 0.91 -0.21 -25.68
CA LEU A 21 1.65 -0.16 -26.95
C LEU A 21 2.23 -1.52 -27.39
N ILE A 22 2.38 -2.48 -26.47
CA ILE A 22 2.91 -3.83 -26.76
C ILE A 22 1.81 -4.90 -26.85
N ASP A 23 0.57 -4.50 -27.12
CA ASP A 23 -0.62 -5.36 -27.22
C ASP A 23 -0.99 -6.10 -25.92
N LEU A 24 -0.59 -5.57 -24.75
CA LEU A 24 -0.98 -6.09 -23.43
C LEU A 24 -2.12 -5.25 -22.85
N GLU A 25 -3.21 -5.10 -23.61
CA GLU A 25 -4.33 -4.20 -23.29
C GLU A 25 -4.92 -4.44 -21.91
N TYR A 26 -5.28 -5.69 -21.58
CA TYR A 26 -5.85 -6.04 -20.29
C TYR A 26 -4.94 -5.66 -19.12
N LEU A 27 -3.65 -6.01 -19.21
CA LEU A 27 -2.70 -5.73 -18.14
C LEU A 27 -2.40 -4.23 -18.04
N GLY A 28 -2.26 -3.54 -19.18
CA GLY A 28 -2.04 -2.10 -19.23
C GLY A 28 -3.19 -1.32 -18.60
N VAL A 29 -4.45 -1.68 -18.91
CA VAL A 29 -5.63 -1.09 -18.29
C VAL A 29 -5.68 -1.38 -16.79
N LEU A 30 -5.40 -2.62 -16.36
CA LEU A 30 -5.34 -2.96 -14.94
C LEU A 30 -4.29 -2.16 -14.18
N ILE A 31 -3.09 -2.00 -14.75
CA ILE A 31 -2.02 -1.19 -14.15
C ILE A 31 -2.50 0.25 -13.98
N VAL A 32 -3.06 0.86 -15.03
CA VAL A 32 -3.57 2.23 -14.96
C VAL A 32 -4.67 2.36 -13.90
N LEU A 33 -5.65 1.46 -13.94
CA LEU A 33 -6.78 1.48 -13.01
C LEU A 33 -6.33 1.34 -11.56
N MET A 34 -5.53 0.33 -11.25
CA MET A 34 -5.07 0.07 -9.87
C MET A 34 -4.20 1.20 -9.34
N MET A 35 -3.25 1.71 -10.15
CA MET A 35 -2.34 2.78 -9.73
C MET A 35 -3.09 4.09 -9.49
N VAL A 36 -4.04 4.44 -10.36
CA VAL A 36 -4.87 5.64 -10.17
C VAL A 36 -5.71 5.50 -8.89
N MET A 37 -6.37 4.36 -8.68
CA MET A 37 -7.20 4.13 -7.50
C MET A 37 -6.37 4.16 -6.21
N GLU A 38 -5.19 3.53 -6.18
CA GLU A 38 -4.31 3.54 -5.02
C GLU A 38 -3.87 4.95 -4.64
N MET A 39 -3.38 5.71 -5.63
CA MET A 39 -2.91 7.08 -5.40
C MET A 39 -4.05 8.03 -5.02
N LEU A 40 -5.24 7.84 -5.59
CA LEU A 40 -6.43 8.61 -5.23
C LEU A 40 -6.80 8.37 -3.75
N VAL A 41 -6.89 7.12 -3.33
CA VAL A 41 -7.25 6.76 -1.95
C VAL A 41 -6.22 7.34 -0.97
N MET A 42 -4.92 7.15 -1.23
CA MET A 42 -3.86 7.70 -0.39
C MET A 42 -3.86 9.23 -0.35
N ALA A 43 -4.11 9.90 -1.48
CA ALA A 43 -4.19 11.36 -1.53
C ALA A 43 -5.37 11.91 -0.70
N VAL A 44 -6.54 11.25 -0.78
CA VAL A 44 -7.70 11.62 0.04
C VAL A 44 -7.38 11.49 1.52
N PHE A 45 -6.77 10.38 1.94
CA PHE A 45 -6.37 10.20 3.34
C PHE A 45 -5.30 11.20 3.79
N MET A 46 -4.34 11.56 2.94
CA MET A 46 -3.37 12.60 3.22
C MET A 46 -4.06 13.95 3.50
N ILE A 47 -5.03 14.33 2.67
CA ILE A 47 -5.79 15.59 2.85
C ILE A 47 -6.62 15.54 4.14
N MET A 48 -7.25 14.40 4.43
CA MET A 48 -8.14 14.26 5.58
C MET A 48 -7.40 14.22 6.92
N TYR A 49 -6.22 13.60 6.98
CA TYR A 49 -5.52 13.31 8.24
C TYR A 49 -4.22 14.11 8.47
N MET A 50 -3.67 14.84 7.48
CA MET A 50 -2.51 15.70 7.73
C MET A 50 -2.89 17.14 8.07
N MET A 51 -2.50 17.58 9.27
CA MET A 51 -2.66 18.96 9.77
C MET A 51 -1.85 20.01 8.97
N ASN A 52 -0.80 19.61 8.23
CA ASN A 52 -0.01 20.51 7.35
C ASN A 52 0.60 19.74 6.14
N PRO A 53 -0.13 19.62 5.01
CA PRO A 53 0.31 18.86 3.84
C PRO A 53 1.43 19.53 3.03
N ALA A 54 1.77 20.78 3.34
CA ALA A 54 2.68 21.61 2.53
C ALA A 54 4.13 21.62 3.02
N GLY A 55 4.42 21.17 4.25
CA GLY A 55 5.80 20.97 4.73
C GLY A 55 6.71 22.19 4.55
N LEU A 56 6.30 23.35 5.08
CA LEU A 56 7.00 24.64 4.96
C LEU A 56 8.30 24.74 5.78
N MET A 57 8.86 23.62 6.22
CA MET A 57 10.10 23.56 7.00
C MET A 57 11.15 22.78 6.22
N PRO A 58 12.20 23.45 5.69
CA PRO A 58 13.18 22.80 4.84
C PRO A 58 14.07 21.87 5.68
N MET A 59 13.73 20.59 5.73
CA MET A 59 14.69 19.54 6.11
C MET A 59 15.63 19.30 4.92
N ARG A 60 16.82 19.89 4.95
CA ARG A 60 17.90 19.46 4.06
C ARG A 60 18.44 18.12 4.57
N MET A 61 18.08 17.05 3.88
CA MET A 61 18.72 15.76 4.08
C MET A 61 20.15 15.83 3.53
N VAL A 62 21.09 16.18 4.40
CA VAL A 62 22.54 16.12 4.14
C VAL A 62 23.00 14.68 4.27
N HIS A 63 22.58 13.82 3.35
CA HIS A 63 23.18 12.48 3.22
C HIS A 63 23.68 12.31 1.80
N ASN A 64 24.99 12.21 1.69
CA ASN A 64 25.84 11.87 0.53
C ASN A 64 25.14 11.69 -0.84
N ASN A 65 24.53 12.76 -1.37
CA ASN A 65 23.89 12.75 -2.70
C ASN A 65 24.86 12.33 -3.80
N ARG A 66 26.17 12.56 -3.61
CA ARG A 66 27.21 12.14 -4.55
C ARG A 66 27.33 10.62 -4.60
N ALA A 67 27.41 9.95 -3.45
CA ALA A 67 27.41 8.48 -3.44
C ALA A 67 26.09 7.90 -3.95
N ALA A 68 24.94 8.49 -3.60
CA ALA A 68 23.66 8.05 -4.13
C ALA A 68 23.63 8.11 -5.67
N LEU A 69 24.10 9.21 -6.25
CA LEU A 69 24.19 9.40 -7.70
C LEU A 69 25.15 8.39 -8.35
N VAL A 70 26.32 8.18 -7.75
CA VAL A 70 27.30 7.20 -8.24
C VAL A 70 26.73 5.79 -8.21
N ILE A 71 26.07 5.39 -7.12
CA ILE A 71 25.47 4.06 -6.98
C ILE A 71 24.33 3.89 -7.99
N SER A 72 23.42 4.86 -8.11
CA SER A 72 22.32 4.79 -9.07
C SER A 72 22.83 4.71 -10.51
N GLY A 73 23.86 5.48 -10.85
CA GLY A 73 24.48 5.46 -12.18
C GLY A 73 25.19 4.14 -12.46
N ALA A 74 25.94 3.62 -11.49
CA ALA A 74 26.62 2.33 -11.61
C ALA A 74 25.65 1.18 -11.81
N VAL A 75 24.58 1.11 -11.02
CA VAL A 75 23.53 0.07 -11.16
C VAL A 75 22.83 0.20 -12.51
N PHE A 76 22.51 1.41 -12.97
CA PHE A 76 21.92 1.63 -14.28
C PHE A 76 22.81 1.12 -15.41
N VAL A 77 24.10 1.47 -15.39
CA VAL A 77 25.07 1.03 -16.41
C VAL A 77 25.24 -0.49 -16.38
N LEU A 78 25.30 -1.08 -15.19
CA LEU A 78 25.40 -2.53 -15.02
C LEU A 78 24.19 -3.26 -15.65
N LEU A 79 22.98 -2.80 -15.36
CA LEU A 79 21.75 -3.38 -15.93
C LEU A 79 21.69 -3.16 -17.43
N ALA A 80 22.03 -1.96 -17.92
CA ALA A 80 22.06 -1.66 -19.36
C ALA A 80 23.06 -2.55 -20.10
N ALA A 81 24.27 -2.71 -19.56
CA ALA A 81 25.28 -3.60 -20.13
C ALA A 81 24.81 -5.06 -20.14
N GLY A 82 24.12 -5.52 -19.10
CA GLY A 82 23.52 -6.85 -19.05
C GLY A 82 22.44 -7.05 -20.13
N ILE A 83 21.58 -6.05 -20.35
CA ILE A 83 20.53 -6.11 -21.38
C ILE A 83 21.13 -6.17 -22.78
N PHE A 84 22.13 -5.32 -23.09
CA PHE A 84 22.76 -5.30 -24.41
C PHE A 84 23.74 -6.46 -24.64
N GLY A 85 24.36 -6.99 -23.58
CA GLY A 85 25.28 -8.12 -23.66
C GLY A 85 24.58 -9.48 -23.75
N THR A 86 23.29 -9.55 -23.41
CA THR A 86 22.53 -10.81 -23.47
C THR A 86 21.94 -11.00 -24.88
N SER A 87 22.27 -12.12 -25.53
CA SER A 87 21.64 -12.52 -26.79
C SER A 87 20.23 -13.04 -26.51
N TRP A 88 19.23 -12.15 -26.57
CA TRP A 88 17.84 -12.51 -26.36
C TRP A 88 17.35 -13.49 -27.45
N PRO A 89 16.76 -14.64 -27.07
CA PRO A 89 16.23 -15.57 -28.06
C PRO A 89 15.06 -14.94 -28.82
N SER A 90 14.97 -15.16 -30.12
CA SER A 90 13.87 -14.68 -30.96
C SER A 90 12.53 -15.15 -30.42
N ARG A 91 11.53 -14.25 -30.46
CA ARG A 91 10.15 -14.51 -29.99
C ARG A 91 9.63 -15.84 -30.53
N ARG A 92 9.45 -16.83 -29.66
CA ARG A 92 8.84 -18.13 -30.00
C ARG A 92 7.35 -18.05 -29.69
N GLY A 93 6.52 -18.09 -30.72
CA GLY A 93 5.05 -18.12 -30.60
C GLY A 93 4.35 -16.95 -31.28
N ARG A 94 3.09 -17.17 -31.66
CA ARG A 94 2.19 -16.10 -32.13
C ARG A 94 1.50 -15.45 -30.92
N PRO A 95 1.21 -14.13 -30.96
CA PRO A 95 0.33 -13.51 -29.98
C PRO A 95 -0.98 -14.30 -29.87
N PRO A 96 -1.46 -14.63 -28.65
CA PRO A 96 -2.77 -15.25 -28.48
C PRO A 96 -3.86 -14.39 -29.10
N ALA A 97 -4.85 -15.02 -29.75
CA ALA A 97 -5.98 -14.30 -30.34
C ALA A 97 -6.82 -13.55 -29.29
N ASP A 98 -6.86 -14.07 -28.05
CA ASP A 98 -7.45 -13.41 -26.89
C ASP A 98 -6.50 -13.53 -25.68
N PRO A 99 -5.69 -12.50 -25.40
CA PRO A 99 -4.79 -12.48 -24.25
C PRO A 99 -5.50 -12.56 -22.89
N ALA A 100 -6.72 -12.02 -22.77
CA ALA A 100 -7.46 -12.01 -21.51
C ALA A 100 -7.99 -13.41 -21.18
N HIS A 101 -8.55 -14.11 -22.17
CA HIS A 101 -9.01 -15.48 -21.99
C HIS A 101 -7.84 -16.43 -21.69
N ALA A 102 -6.74 -16.31 -22.42
CA ALA A 102 -5.54 -17.12 -22.19
C ALA A 102 -4.93 -16.87 -20.79
N LEU A 103 -4.96 -15.62 -20.32
CA LEU A 103 -4.54 -15.27 -18.97
C LEU A 103 -5.45 -15.90 -17.91
N GLY A 104 -6.77 -15.86 -18.10
CA GLY A 104 -7.73 -16.50 -17.21
C GLY A 104 -7.49 -18.01 -17.07
N LEU A 105 -7.27 -18.71 -18.20
CA LEU A 105 -6.92 -20.13 -18.20
C LEU A 105 -5.57 -20.40 -17.50
N ALA A 106 -4.58 -19.54 -17.71
CA ALA A 106 -3.28 -19.66 -17.06
C ALA A 106 -3.36 -19.46 -15.53
N ILE A 107 -4.19 -18.51 -15.09
CA ILE A 107 -4.49 -18.22 -13.68
C ILE A 107 -5.19 -19.42 -13.02
N MET A 108 -6.20 -19.99 -13.67
CA MET A 108 -7.00 -21.09 -13.12
C MET A 108 -6.32 -22.46 -13.19
N GLY A 109 -5.39 -22.68 -14.14
CA GLY A 109 -4.66 -23.93 -14.25
C GLY A 109 -3.26 -23.84 -13.63
N PRO A 110 -2.22 -23.55 -14.43
CA PRO A 110 -0.83 -23.60 -13.98
C PRO A 110 -0.48 -22.69 -12.79
N LYS A 111 -1.15 -21.54 -12.64
CA LYS A 111 -0.86 -20.54 -11.60
C LYS A 111 -1.84 -20.55 -10.43
N MET A 112 -2.71 -21.55 -10.33
CA MET A 112 -3.76 -21.61 -9.31
C MET A 112 -3.20 -21.50 -7.89
N LEU A 113 -2.09 -22.18 -7.59
CA LEU A 113 -1.44 -22.11 -6.27
C LEU A 113 -0.92 -20.71 -5.95
N VAL A 114 -0.31 -20.02 -6.92
CA VAL A 114 0.18 -18.64 -6.73
C VAL A 114 -0.99 -17.71 -6.41
N MET A 115 -2.09 -17.85 -7.14
CA MET A 115 -3.28 -17.01 -6.93
C MET A 115 -3.95 -17.26 -5.58
N MET A 116 -3.94 -18.51 -5.11
CA MET A 116 -4.43 -18.86 -3.77
C MET A 116 -3.58 -18.20 -2.69
N VAL A 117 -2.26 -18.24 -2.81
CA VAL A 117 -1.34 -17.57 -1.88
C VAL A 117 -1.53 -16.05 -1.91
N VAL A 118 -1.70 -15.46 -3.10
CA VAL A 118 -2.01 -14.03 -3.23
C VAL A 118 -3.32 -13.68 -2.53
N GLY A 119 -4.37 -14.49 -2.68
CA GLY A 119 -5.65 -14.28 -1.99
C GLY A 119 -5.50 -14.31 -0.46
N VAL A 120 -4.76 -15.29 0.08
CA VAL A 120 -4.47 -15.37 1.52
C VAL A 120 -3.64 -14.18 1.99
N ALA A 121 -2.66 -13.75 1.19
CA ALA A 121 -1.86 -12.57 1.50
C ALA A 121 -2.72 -11.30 1.56
N ILE A 122 -3.61 -11.08 0.58
CA ILE A 122 -4.54 -9.94 0.59
C ILE A 122 -5.43 -9.98 1.83
N LEU A 123 -6.01 -11.15 2.16
CA LEU A 123 -6.81 -11.30 3.38
C LEU A 123 -6.01 -10.97 4.64
N ALA A 124 -4.80 -11.52 4.77
CA ALA A 124 -3.93 -11.26 5.91
C ALA A 124 -3.56 -9.78 6.02
N THR A 125 -3.28 -9.10 4.89
CA THR A 125 -3.00 -7.67 4.87
C THR A 125 -4.22 -6.84 5.25
N MET A 126 -5.43 -7.21 4.83
CA MET A 126 -6.66 -6.53 5.24
C MET A 126 -6.86 -6.64 6.76
N ILE A 127 -6.74 -7.85 7.32
CA ILE A 127 -6.86 -8.06 8.76
C ILE A 127 -5.80 -7.25 9.52
N SER A 128 -4.54 -7.33 9.08
CA SER A 128 -3.42 -6.62 9.73
C SER A 128 -3.64 -5.10 9.71
N THR A 129 -4.08 -4.56 8.57
CA THR A 129 -4.35 -3.12 8.42
C THR A 129 -5.49 -2.67 9.32
N VAL A 130 -6.58 -3.43 9.41
CA VAL A 130 -7.72 -3.11 10.30
C VAL A 130 -7.31 -3.15 11.77
N VAL A 131 -6.54 -4.17 12.18
CA VAL A 131 -6.03 -4.29 13.55
C VAL A 131 -5.11 -3.12 13.90
N LEU A 132 -4.19 -2.75 12.99
CA LEU A 132 -3.28 -1.60 13.19
C LEU A 132 -4.00 -0.26 13.18
N ALA A 133 -5.07 -0.11 12.42
CA ALA A 133 -5.84 1.13 12.35
C ALA A 133 -6.76 1.35 13.57
N THR A 134 -7.07 0.29 14.33
CA THR A 134 -7.99 0.39 15.47
C THR A 134 -7.24 0.91 16.70
N HIS A 135 -7.59 2.11 17.17
CA HIS A 135 -6.89 2.81 18.26
C HIS A 135 -7.05 2.17 19.65
N ARG A 136 -8.03 1.28 19.86
CA ARG A 136 -8.21 0.57 21.15
C ARG A 136 -8.64 -0.87 20.97
N GLY A 137 -7.91 -1.79 21.59
CA GLY A 137 -8.29 -3.19 21.68
C GLY A 137 -9.30 -3.45 22.81
N ARG A 138 -10.05 -4.55 22.71
CA ARG A 138 -10.92 -5.05 23.82
C ARG A 138 -10.16 -5.18 25.15
N TYR A 139 -8.84 -5.31 25.09
CA TYR A 139 -7.97 -5.56 26.22
C TYR A 139 -7.36 -4.31 26.84
N ASP A 140 -7.39 -3.17 26.15
CA ASP A 140 -6.88 -1.89 26.68
C ASP A 140 -7.69 -1.44 27.92
N ARG A 141 -8.93 -1.94 28.07
CA ARG A 141 -9.77 -1.75 29.26
C ARG A 141 -9.14 -2.32 30.55
N TYR A 142 -8.20 -3.25 30.43
CA TYR A 142 -7.50 -3.88 31.55
C TYR A 142 -6.07 -3.32 31.78
N GLY A 143 -5.70 -2.26 31.04
CA GLY A 143 -4.38 -1.63 31.05
C GLY A 143 -3.31 -2.38 30.25
N ASP A 144 -2.20 -1.70 29.94
CA ASP A 144 -1.11 -2.21 29.08
C ASP A 144 -0.53 -3.55 29.55
N ASP A 145 -0.52 -3.80 30.87
CA ASP A 145 -0.08 -5.08 31.46
C ASP A 145 -1.19 -6.13 31.61
N LEU A 146 -2.43 -5.82 31.24
CA LEU A 146 -3.63 -6.66 31.41
C LEU A 146 -3.92 -7.06 32.87
N ARG A 147 -3.32 -6.38 33.86
CA ARG A 147 -3.40 -6.74 35.28
C ARG A 147 -4.56 -6.08 36.02
N ARG A 148 -5.30 -5.13 35.43
CA ARG A 148 -6.39 -4.47 36.15
C ARG A 148 -7.63 -5.36 36.17
N GLY A 149 -8.17 -5.61 37.35
CA GLY A 149 -9.40 -6.40 37.52
C GLY A 149 -10.70 -5.65 37.15
N ARG A 150 -10.66 -4.32 36.96
CA ARG A 150 -11.85 -3.49 36.68
C ARG A 150 -11.66 -2.69 35.38
N PRO A 151 -12.58 -2.79 34.40
CA PRO A 151 -12.54 -1.99 33.16
C PRO A 151 -12.58 -0.49 33.44
N LEU A 152 -11.75 0.29 32.73
CA LEU A 152 -11.86 1.76 32.65
C LEU A 152 -12.98 2.15 31.67
N ASP A 153 -14.22 1.80 32.00
CA ASP A 153 -15.38 2.42 31.38
C ASP A 153 -15.75 3.66 32.21
N PRO A 154 -16.11 4.81 31.60
CA PRO A 154 -16.90 5.82 32.28
C PRO A 154 -18.29 5.21 32.51
N GLY A 155 -18.44 4.46 33.60
CA GLY A 155 -19.75 4.02 34.07
C GLY A 155 -20.59 5.22 34.50
N PRO A 156 -21.93 5.09 34.55
CA PRO A 156 -22.76 6.11 35.19
C PRO A 156 -22.22 6.34 36.60
N GLU A 157 -22.06 7.61 37.01
CA GLU A 157 -21.71 7.94 38.39
C GLU A 157 -22.57 7.09 39.32
N PRO A 158 -21.99 6.43 40.34
CA PRO A 158 -22.81 5.81 41.37
C PRO A 158 -23.71 6.92 41.91
N ALA A 159 -25.03 6.74 41.72
CA ALA A 159 -26.04 7.64 42.24
C ALA A 159 -25.65 7.96 43.68
N ALA A 160 -25.48 9.26 43.95
CA ALA A 160 -25.22 9.78 45.28
C ALA A 160 -26.12 9.01 46.26
N GLU A 161 -25.52 8.41 47.28
CA GLU A 161 -26.25 7.92 48.45
C GLU A 161 -27.05 9.11 49.00
N ASP A 162 -28.30 9.16 48.57
CA ASP A 162 -29.36 9.98 49.10
C ASP A 162 -29.65 9.51 50.53
N GLY A 163 -29.80 10.48 51.43
CA GLY A 163 -30.46 10.26 52.71
C GLY A 163 -29.66 9.57 53.80
N ARG A 164 -28.58 10.19 54.28
CA ARG A 164 -28.32 10.14 55.74
C ARG A 164 -29.43 10.90 56.46
N GLU A 165 -30.57 10.23 56.67
CA GLU A 165 -31.49 10.60 57.74
C GLU A 165 -30.84 10.27 59.08
N GLN A 166 -30.26 11.30 59.69
CA GLN A 166 -30.00 11.33 61.12
C GLN A 166 -30.70 12.57 61.68
N PRO A 167 -31.80 12.37 62.44
CA PRO A 167 -32.11 13.30 63.51
C PRO A 167 -32.31 12.57 64.85
N ARG A 168 -31.43 12.96 65.79
CA ARG A 168 -31.51 12.91 67.26
C ARG A 168 -31.25 11.60 67.99
#